data_AF-A0A1T4TVW1-F1
#
_entry.id   AF-A0A1T4TVW1-F1
#
_cell.length_a   1.000
_cell.length_b   1.000
_cell.length_c   1.000
_cell.angle_alpha   90.00
_cell.angle_beta   90.00
_cell.angle_gamma   90.00
#
_symmetry.space_group_name_H-M   'P 1'
#
loop_
_entity.id
_entity.type
_entity.pdbx_description
1 polymer ?
#
loop_
_entity_poly.entity_id
_entity_poly.type
_entity_poly.pdbx_seq_one_letter_code
_entity_poly.pdbx_strand_id
1 'polypeptide(L)'
;MVVMAEIGDPNGALPTPQPVHYRPMDAAYGKAKMKTSITFMSQAAIDAGLPEKLQLQKMISGIKNTRNISKQDMIHNHCTPEIKVDPKTFSVWVNDELLECEPMHELPLAQNYMLF
;
A
#
# COMPACT_ATOMS: atom_id res chain seq x y z
N MET A 1 15.82 9.06 3.44
CA MET A 1 15.31 10.28 4.11
C MET A 1 13.94 9.96 4.70
N VAL A 2 13.57 10.58 5.82
CA VAL A 2 12.27 10.35 6.47
C VAL A 2 11.20 11.25 5.83
N VAL A 3 10.03 10.69 5.51
CA VAL A 3 8.90 11.40 4.87
C VAL A 3 7.82 11.75 5.89
N MET A 4 7.59 10.90 6.88
CA MET A 4 6.59 11.05 7.92
C MET A 4 7.13 10.40 9.19
N ALA A 5 6.88 10.99 10.34
CA ALA A 5 7.19 10.41 11.64
C ALA A 5 6.20 10.87 12.70
N GLU A 6 6.01 10.07 13.75
CA GLU A 6 5.38 10.50 14.99
C GLU A 6 6.37 11.40 15.74
N ILE A 7 6.04 12.69 15.86
CA ILE A 7 6.87 13.64 16.59
C ILE A 7 6.01 14.57 17.43
N GLY A 8 6.54 14.87 18.62
CA GLY A 8 5.95 15.71 19.63
C GLY A 8 5.83 17.19 19.27
N ASP A 9 5.74 18.02 20.30
CA ASP A 9 5.74 19.48 20.17
C ASP A 9 7.07 19.98 19.54
N PRO A 10 7.04 20.68 18.38
CA PRO A 10 8.23 21.27 17.78
C PRO A 10 8.97 22.30 18.66
N ASN A 11 8.30 22.90 19.65
CA ASN A 11 8.91 23.81 20.62
C ASN A 11 9.33 23.10 21.92
N GLY A 12 9.12 21.78 22.02
CA GLY A 12 9.56 20.98 23.15
C GLY A 12 11.09 20.86 23.24
N ALA A 13 11.60 20.62 24.44
CA ALA A 13 13.05 20.44 24.66
C ALA A 13 13.62 19.18 23.97
N LEU A 14 12.76 18.22 23.63
CA LEU A 14 13.05 16.95 22.96
C LEU A 14 11.93 16.67 21.95
N PRO A 15 12.07 15.69 21.03
CA PRO A 15 11.03 15.35 20.05
C PRO A 15 9.91 14.44 20.58
N THR A 16 10.01 13.95 21.82
CA THR A 16 9.08 13.01 22.48
C THR A 16 7.97 13.63 23.35
N PRO A 17 8.04 14.88 23.85
CA PRO A 17 6.96 15.52 24.59
C PRO A 17 5.68 15.68 23.75
N GLN A 18 4.53 15.50 24.40
CA GLN A 18 3.21 15.59 23.77
C GLN A 18 2.91 17.00 23.24
N PRO A 19 2.05 17.15 22.20
CA PRO A 19 1.29 16.10 21.52
C PRO A 19 2.10 15.40 20.41
N VAL A 20 2.19 14.07 20.51
CA VAL A 20 2.83 13.21 19.51
C VAL A 20 1.77 12.76 18.51
N HIS A 21 1.97 13.10 17.25
CA HIS A 21 1.18 12.59 16.13
C HIS A 21 2.04 12.58 14.86
N TYR A 22 1.54 11.93 13.80
CA TYR A 22 2.25 11.93 12.52
C TYR A 22 2.38 13.34 11.95
N ARG A 23 3.60 13.72 11.58
CA ARG A 23 3.92 14.99 10.90
C ARG A 23 4.80 14.73 9.67
N PRO A 24 4.61 15.46 8.55
CA PRO A 24 5.49 15.33 7.40
C PRO A 24 6.88 15.85 7.75
N MET A 25 7.90 15.09 7.35
CA MET A 25 9.31 15.37 7.56
C MET A 25 9.94 15.95 6.28
N ASP A 26 11.23 16.29 6.32
CA ASP A 26 11.92 17.01 5.24
C ASP A 26 11.75 16.40 3.85
N ALA A 27 11.69 15.06 3.75
CA ALA A 27 11.54 14.38 2.46
C ALA A 27 10.15 14.56 1.82
N ALA A 28 9.16 15.07 2.57
CA ALA A 28 7.84 15.41 2.05
C ALA A 28 7.79 16.79 1.37
N TYR A 29 8.79 17.64 1.59
CA TYR A 29 8.75 19.05 1.18
C TYR A 29 9.68 19.38 -0.02
N GLY A 30 9.39 20.52 -0.63
CA GLY A 30 10.23 21.15 -1.66
C GLY A 30 10.62 20.21 -2.81
N LYS A 31 11.90 20.29 -3.20
CA LYS A 31 12.50 19.41 -4.23
C LYS A 31 12.93 18.05 -3.67
N ALA A 32 12.98 17.87 -2.36
CA ALA A 32 13.36 16.60 -1.75
C ALA A 32 12.37 15.48 -2.15
N LYS A 33 11.06 15.78 -2.11
CA LYS A 33 10.01 14.82 -2.51
C LYS A 33 10.13 14.31 -3.94
N MET A 34 10.77 15.09 -4.82
CA MET A 34 10.99 14.70 -6.22
C MET A 34 12.07 13.61 -6.33
N LYS A 35 13.04 13.60 -5.42
CA LYS A 35 14.12 12.61 -5.37
C LYS A 35 13.83 11.42 -4.44
N THR A 36 12.75 11.46 -3.68
CA THR A 36 12.33 10.39 -2.75
C THR A 36 11.02 9.73 -3.14
N SER A 37 10.42 10.12 -4.27
CA SER A 37 9.20 9.52 -4.81
C SER A 37 9.41 9.02 -6.22
N ILE A 38 8.68 7.97 -6.60
CA ILE A 38 8.67 7.41 -7.95
C ILE A 38 7.28 7.61 -8.57
N THR A 39 7.25 8.02 -9.84
CA THR A 39 6.05 7.91 -10.69
C THR A 39 6.25 6.70 -11.60
N PHE A 40 5.41 5.68 -11.44
CA PHE A 40 5.38 4.53 -12.34
C PHE A 40 4.59 4.86 -13.60
N MET A 41 5.13 4.55 -14.77
CA MET A 41 4.52 4.83 -16.07
C MET A 41 4.66 3.62 -17.00
N SER A 42 3.82 3.54 -18.03
CA SER A 42 4.02 2.54 -19.09
C SER A 42 5.31 2.84 -19.86
N GLN A 43 6.00 1.80 -20.35
CA GLN A 43 7.22 1.98 -21.14
C GLN A 43 6.95 2.84 -22.39
N ALA A 44 5.82 2.62 -23.07
CA ALA A 44 5.42 3.40 -24.25
C ALA A 44 5.28 4.91 -23.97
N ALA A 45 4.81 5.32 -22.79
CA ALA A 45 4.70 6.74 -22.43
C ALA A 45 6.08 7.37 -22.17
N ILE A 46 7.00 6.60 -21.57
CA ILE A 46 8.40 7.01 -21.38
C ILE A 46 9.08 7.16 -22.74
N ASP A 47 8.93 6.16 -23.62
CA ASP A 47 9.54 6.17 -24.96
C ASP A 47 9.00 7.31 -25.84
N ALA A 48 7.74 7.73 -25.64
CA ALA A 48 7.13 8.87 -26.30
C ALA A 48 7.61 10.24 -25.77
N GLY A 49 8.55 10.27 -24.81
CA GLY A 49 9.10 11.48 -24.21
C GLY A 49 8.09 12.25 -23.35
N LEU A 50 7.08 11.56 -22.80
CA LEU A 50 6.04 12.20 -22.01
C LEU A 50 6.57 12.84 -20.71
N PRO A 51 7.51 12.23 -19.97
CA PRO A 51 8.10 12.86 -18.79
C PRO A 51 8.69 14.25 -19.07
N GLU A 52 9.41 14.39 -20.18
CA GLU A 52 10.05 15.64 -20.59
C GLU A 52 9.01 16.65 -21.06
N LYS A 53 8.03 16.22 -21.87
CA LYS A 53 6.92 17.07 -22.35
C LYS A 53 6.11 17.67 -21.20
N LEU A 54 5.89 16.90 -20.14
CA LEU A 54 5.16 17.33 -18.94
C LEU A 54 6.07 17.94 -17.86
N GLN A 55 7.39 18.00 -18.11
CA GLN A 55 8.39 18.52 -17.17
C GLN A 55 8.30 17.84 -15.78
N LEU A 56 8.08 16.53 -15.76
CA LEU A 56 7.98 15.77 -14.52
C LEU A 56 9.33 15.76 -13.80
N GLN A 57 9.31 16.06 -12.50
CA GLN A 57 10.54 16.16 -11.70
C GLN A 57 10.80 14.93 -10.83
N LYS A 58 9.78 14.09 -10.60
CA LYS A 58 9.91 12.85 -9.83
C LYS A 58 10.75 11.82 -10.59
N MET A 59 11.33 10.86 -9.87
CA MET A 59 11.94 9.69 -10.51
C MET A 59 10.88 8.93 -11.31
N ILE A 60 11.17 8.66 -12.58
CA ILE A 60 10.25 7.91 -13.46
C ILE A 60 10.72 6.46 -13.54
N SER A 61 9.78 5.52 -13.39
CA SER A 61 10.09 4.10 -13.52
C SER A 61 9.09 3.42 -14.47
N GLY A 62 9.64 2.73 -15.47
CA GLY A 62 8.86 1.96 -16.44
C GLY A 62 8.31 0.68 -15.84
N ILE A 63 7.00 0.51 -15.92
CA ILE A 63 6.32 -0.74 -15.56
C ILE A 63 6.69 -1.81 -16.60
N LYS A 64 7.11 -2.99 -16.13
CA LYS A 64 7.52 -4.14 -16.95
C LYS A 64 7.06 -5.46 -16.31
N ASN A 65 7.12 -6.55 -17.08
CA ASN A 65 6.84 -7.92 -16.61
C ASN A 65 5.43 -8.11 -15.99
N THR A 66 4.42 -7.50 -16.58
CA THR A 66 3.02 -7.60 -16.11
C THR A 66 2.22 -8.71 -16.81
N ARG A 67 2.78 -9.31 -17.86
CA ARG A 67 2.10 -10.32 -18.69
C ARG A 67 2.69 -11.72 -18.61
N ASN A 68 3.82 -11.86 -17.94
CA ASN A 68 4.54 -13.12 -17.73
C ASN A 68 4.51 -13.59 -16.26
N ILE A 69 3.57 -13.06 -15.48
CA ILE A 69 3.28 -13.50 -14.11
C ILE A 69 1.92 -14.18 -14.04
N SER A 70 1.76 -15.06 -13.07
CA SER A 70 0.60 -15.92 -12.84
C SER A 70 0.30 -16.02 -11.34
N LYS A 71 -0.69 -16.85 -10.97
CA LYS A 71 -0.97 -17.15 -9.56
C LYS A 71 0.24 -17.78 -8.86
N GLN A 72 1.12 -18.47 -9.59
CA GLN A 72 2.32 -19.12 -9.05
C GLN A 72 3.37 -18.14 -8.54
N ASP A 73 3.38 -16.91 -9.06
CA ASP A 73 4.37 -15.89 -8.69
C ASP A 73 4.00 -15.14 -7.39
N MET A 74 2.85 -15.47 -6.78
CA MET A 74 2.40 -14.89 -5.51
C MET A 74 3.13 -15.53 -4.33
N ILE A 75 4.11 -14.80 -3.77
CA ILE A 75 4.89 -15.25 -2.61
C ILE A 75 3.96 -15.59 -1.44
N HIS A 76 4.11 -16.80 -0.90
CA HIS A 76 3.29 -17.38 0.17
C HIS A 76 1.78 -17.58 -0.14
N ASN A 77 1.28 -17.21 -1.34
CA ASN A 77 -0.17 -17.13 -1.62
C ASN A 77 -0.57 -17.61 -3.04
N HIS A 78 0.01 -18.71 -3.49
CA HIS A 78 -0.11 -19.20 -4.88
C HIS A 78 -1.09 -20.37 -5.10
N CYS A 79 -1.88 -20.76 -4.10
CA CYS A 79 -2.82 -21.89 -4.25
C CYS A 79 -3.86 -21.63 -5.36
N THR A 80 -4.22 -22.70 -6.08
CA THR A 80 -5.25 -22.68 -7.16
C THR A 80 -6.29 -23.79 -6.91
N PRO A 81 -7.06 -23.72 -5.82
CA PRO A 81 -8.02 -24.78 -5.50
C PRO A 81 -9.26 -24.70 -6.39
N GLU A 82 -10.06 -25.78 -6.38
CA GLU A 82 -11.40 -25.74 -6.96
C GLU A 82 -12.35 -25.00 -6.02
N ILE A 83 -12.99 -23.94 -6.51
CA ILE A 83 -13.93 -23.11 -5.74
C ILE A 83 -15.32 -23.27 -6.34
N LYS A 84 -16.29 -23.70 -5.54
CA LYS A 84 -17.71 -23.83 -5.92
C LYS A 84 -18.54 -22.87 -5.07
N VAL A 85 -19.49 -22.17 -5.71
CA VAL A 85 -20.43 -21.27 -5.03
C VAL A 85 -21.84 -21.67 -5.40
N ASP A 86 -22.68 -21.96 -4.40
CA ASP A 86 -24.11 -22.22 -4.63
C ASP A 86 -24.83 -20.90 -4.96
N PRO A 87 -25.52 -20.77 -6.10
CA PRO A 87 -26.13 -19.51 -6.54
C PRO A 87 -27.38 -19.11 -5.73
N LYS A 88 -27.93 -20.00 -4.90
CA LYS A 88 -29.13 -19.76 -4.08
C LYS A 88 -28.77 -19.50 -2.63
N THR A 89 -27.86 -20.29 -2.05
CA THR A 89 -27.48 -20.17 -0.63
C THR A 89 -26.23 -19.34 -0.41
N PHE A 90 -25.44 -19.10 -1.46
CA PHE A 90 -24.12 -18.45 -1.42
C PHE A 90 -23.07 -19.20 -0.59
N SER A 91 -23.31 -20.47 -0.27
CA SER A 91 -22.32 -21.33 0.37
C SER A 91 -21.09 -21.50 -0.53
N VAL A 92 -19.91 -21.28 0.04
CA VAL A 92 -18.63 -21.37 -0.67
C VAL A 92 -17.91 -22.65 -0.26
N TRP A 93 -17.50 -23.45 -1.23
CA TRP A 93 -16.78 -24.70 -1.01
C TRP A 93 -15.42 -24.64 -1.69
N VAL A 94 -14.39 -25.13 -1.02
CA VAL A 94 -13.02 -25.23 -1.54
C VAL A 94 -12.55 -26.67 -1.40
N ASN A 95 -12.24 -27.33 -2.52
CA ASN A 95 -11.88 -28.75 -2.55
C ASN A 95 -12.87 -29.63 -1.74
N ASP A 96 -14.17 -29.37 -1.94
CA ASP A 96 -15.30 -30.04 -1.27
C ASP A 96 -15.42 -29.81 0.26
N GLU A 97 -14.67 -28.85 0.81
CA GLU A 97 -14.82 -28.37 2.19
C GLU A 97 -15.62 -27.06 2.22
N LEU A 98 -16.66 -26.99 3.06
CA LEU A 98 -17.45 -25.78 3.26
C LEU A 98 -16.62 -24.74 4.00
N LEU A 99 -16.50 -23.54 3.44
CA LEU A 99 -15.85 -22.42 4.11
C LEU A 99 -16.89 -21.56 4.84
N GLU A 100 -16.85 -21.61 6.16
CA GLU A 100 -17.67 -20.79 7.04
C GLU A 100 -16.86 -20.33 8.25
N CYS A 101 -17.22 -19.17 8.79
CA CYS A 101 -16.69 -18.70 10.05
C CYS A 101 -17.75 -17.87 10.79
N GLU A 102 -17.69 -17.95 12.13
CA GLU A 102 -18.54 -17.12 12.97
C GLU A 102 -18.10 -15.66 12.94
N PRO A 103 -19.03 -14.70 13.00
CA PRO A 103 -18.69 -13.30 13.14
C PRO A 103 -18.00 -13.06 14.48
N MET A 104 -16.98 -12.21 14.49
CA MET A 104 -16.29 -11.79 15.71
C MET A 104 -16.92 -10.51 16.27
N HIS A 105 -17.23 -10.50 17.56
CA HIS A 105 -17.78 -9.32 18.25
C HIS A 105 -16.72 -8.27 18.60
N GLU A 106 -15.44 -8.65 18.68
CA GLU A 106 -14.31 -7.79 19.02
C GLU A 106 -13.08 -8.18 18.19
N LEU A 107 -12.22 -7.21 17.87
CA LEU A 107 -11.00 -7.41 17.10
C LEU A 107 -9.79 -6.72 17.76
N PRO A 108 -8.58 -7.30 17.64
CA PRO A 108 -7.35 -6.63 18.03
C PRO A 108 -7.07 -5.44 17.09
N LEU A 109 -6.15 -4.55 17.50
CA LEU A 109 -5.77 -3.35 16.73
C LEU A 109 -6.95 -2.38 16.47
N ALA A 110 -7.98 -2.39 17.32
CA ALA A 110 -9.16 -1.52 17.23
C ALA A 110 -9.18 -0.48 18.38
N GLN A 111 -10.14 -0.61 19.31
CA GLN A 111 -10.46 0.39 20.34
C GLN A 111 -9.28 0.81 21.23
N ASN A 112 -8.24 -0.02 21.36
CA ASN A 112 -7.05 0.29 22.17
C ASN A 112 -6.09 1.29 21.54
N TYR A 113 -6.15 1.52 20.22
CA TYR A 113 -5.11 2.26 19.49
C TYR A 113 -5.61 3.54 18.83
N MET A 114 -6.91 3.66 18.59
CA MET A 114 -7.51 4.79 17.89
C MET A 114 -8.30 5.64 18.88
N LEU A 115 -8.12 6.97 18.81
CA LEU A 115 -8.89 7.90 19.66
C LEU A 115 -10.39 7.89 19.31
N PHE A 116 -10.71 7.61 18.04
CA PHE A 116 -12.06 7.50 17.49
C PHE A 116 -12.09 6.41 16.40
#